data_AF-B3CST8-F1
#
_entry.id   AF-B3CST8-F1
#
_cell.length_a   1.000
_cell.length_b   1.000
_cell.length_c   1.000
_cell.angle_alpha   90.00
_cell.angle_beta   90.00
_cell.angle_gamma   90.00
#
_symmetry.space_group_name_H-M   'P 1'
#
loop_
_entity.id
_entity.type
_entity.pdbx_description
1 polymer ?
#
loop_
_entity_poly.entity_id
_entity_poly.type
_entity_poly.pdbx_seq_one_letter_code
_entity_poly.pdbx_strand_id
1 'polypeptide(L)' 'MKFDQIKELEDEKFRRLTGVRNGIFSKMVDILRKADVLKKSKGWRKNKLNLEEQLLMVLEYLRE' A
#
# COMPACT_ATOMS: atom_id res chain seq x y z
N MET A 1 8.38 7.10 1.22
CA MET A 1 9.42 6.06 0.95
C MET A 1 9.07 5.22 -0.29
N LYS A 2 9.97 4.36 -0.83
CA LYS A 2 9.58 3.36 -1.85
C LYS A 2 9.26 2.01 -1.20
N PHE A 3 8.17 1.37 -1.63
CA PHE A 3 7.74 0.08 -1.08
C PHE A 3 8.82 -1.01 -1.23
N ASP A 4 9.53 -1.02 -2.37
CA ASP A 4 10.52 -2.04 -2.67
C ASP A 4 11.67 -2.11 -1.64
N GLN A 5 12.00 -0.98 -1.02
CA GLN A 5 13.06 -0.89 -0.01
C GLN A 5 12.60 -1.36 1.38
N ILE A 6 11.30 -1.29 1.66
CA ILE A 6 10.75 -1.59 2.99
C ILE A 6 10.07 -2.96 3.06
N LYS A 7 9.72 -3.56 1.92
CA LYS A 7 9.04 -4.87 1.86
C LYS A 7 9.87 -6.00 2.48
N GLU A 8 11.19 -5.85 2.46
CA GLU A 8 12.16 -6.81 3.03
C GLU A 8 12.50 -6.53 4.49
N LEU A 9 11.90 -5.49 5.09
CA LEU A 9 12.09 -5.20 6.50
C LEU A 9 11.33 -6.22 7.36
N GLU A 10 11.93 -6.52 8.50
CA GLU A 10 11.28 -7.27 9.56
C GLU A 10 10.01 -6.55 10.04
N ASP A 11 8.98 -7.32 10.43
CA ASP A 11 7.64 -6.83 10.76
C ASP A 11 7.67 -5.70 11.81
N GLU A 12 8.60 -5.78 12.78
CA GLU A 12 8.76 -4.74 13.79
C GLU A 12 9.27 -3.42 13.21
N LYS A 13 10.29 -3.46 12.34
CA LYS A 13 10.81 -2.27 11.65
C LYS A 13 9.78 -1.71 10.69
N PHE A 14 9.10 -2.57 9.95
CA PHE A 14 8.01 -2.18 9.05
C PHE A 14 6.89 -1.47 9.79
N ARG A 15 6.46 -2.00 10.94
CA ARG A 15 5.44 -1.38 11.80
C ARG A 15 5.90 -0.08 12.41
N ARG A 16 7.18 0.03 12.82
CA ARG A 16 7.75 1.30 13.29
C ARG A 16 7.75 2.38 12.20
N LEU A 17 7.85 2.02 10.92
CA LEU A 17 7.83 2.96 9.80
C LEU A 17 6.42 3.30 9.31
N THR A 18 5.58 2.29 9.08
CA THR A 18 4.26 2.46 8.44
C THR A 18 3.09 2.53 9.43
N GLY A 19 3.30 2.21 10.70
CA GLY A 19 2.26 2.14 11.73
C GLY A 19 1.45 0.83 11.74
N VAL A 20 1.58 0.00 10.70
CA VAL A 20 0.83 -1.26 10.54
C VAL A 20 1.77 -2.46 10.41
N ARG A 21 1.29 -3.66 10.76
CA ARG A 21 2.05 -4.91 10.55
C ARG A 21 2.10 -5.25 9.06
N ASN A 22 3.15 -5.93 8.60
CA ASN A 22 3.31 -6.30 7.19
C ASN A 22 2.14 -7.17 6.70
N GLY A 23 1.70 -8.13 7.53
CA GLY A 23 0.53 -8.95 7.21
C GLY A 23 -0.79 -8.18 7.07
N ILE A 24 -0.96 -7.05 7.77
CA ILE A 24 -2.14 -6.18 7.61
C ILE A 24 -2.01 -5.33 6.35
N PHE A 25 -0.82 -4.80 6.10
CA PHE A 25 -0.52 -4.04 4.89
C PHE A 25 -0.82 -4.87 3.64
N SER A 26 -0.36 -6.12 3.59
CA SER A 26 -0.64 -7.03 2.47
C SER A 26 -2.14 -7.23 2.25
N LYS A 27 -2.92 -7.45 3.32
CA LYS A 27 -4.40 -7.57 3.24
C LYS A 27 -5.06 -6.29 2.70
N MET A 28 -4.58 -5.12 3.11
CA MET A 28 -5.09 -3.83 2.61
C MET A 28 -4.82 -3.67 1.11
N VAL A 29 -3.61 -4.02 0.66
CA VAL A 29 -3.25 -3.99 -0.76
C VAL A 29 -4.13 -4.96 -1.57
N ASP A 30 -4.42 -6.15 -1.05
CA ASP A 30 -5.30 -7.11 -1.70
C ASP A 30 -6.74 -6.58 -1.90
N ILE A 31 -7.28 -5.92 -0.87
CA ILE A 31 -8.60 -5.26 -0.95
C ILE A 31 -8.57 -4.13 -1.98
N LEU A 32 -7.53 -3.30 -1.96
CA LEU A 32 -7.35 -2.21 -2.93
C LEU A 32 -7.21 -2.73 -4.35
N ARG A 33 -6.50 -3.84 -4.55
CA ARG A 33 -6.32 -4.48 -5.85
C ARG A 33 -7.64 -4.97 -6.41
N LYS A 34 -8.48 -5.61 -5.59
CA LYS A 34 -9.84 -6.02 -6.00
C LYS A 34 -10.70 -4.82 -6.39
N ALA A 35 -10.66 -3.75 -5.60
CA ALA A 35 -11.39 -2.52 -5.89
C ALA A 35 -10.88 -1.83 -7.18
N ASP A 36 -9.58 -1.84 -7.41
CA ASP A 36 -8.94 -1.27 -8.60
C ASP A 36 -9.32 -2.04 -9.88
N VAL A 37 -9.37 -3.38 -9.83
CA VAL A 37 -9.86 -4.21 -10.94
C VAL A 37 -11.31 -3.85 -11.30
N LEU A 38 -12.17 -3.69 -10.29
CA LEU A 38 -13.57 -3.27 -10.50
C LEU A 38 -13.70 -1.82 -11.02
N LYS A 39 -12.77 -0.94 -10.69
CA LYS A 39 -12.73 0.43 -11.23
C LYS A 39 -12.25 0.43 -12.68
N LYS A 40 -11.23 -0.37 -12.99
CA LYS A 40 -10.69 -0.51 -14.35
C LYS A 40 -11.71 -1.11 -15.32
N SER A 41 -12.54 -2.06 -14.87
CA SER A 41 -13.62 -2.60 -15.72
C SER A 41 -14.67 -1.55 -16.09
N LYS A 42 -14.75 -0.42 -15.37
CA LYS A 42 -15.63 0.72 -15.67
C LYS A 42 -14.96 1.80 -16.54
N GLY A 43 -13.80 1.51 -17.13
CA GLY A 43 -13.08 2.45 -17.99
C GLY A 43 -12.20 3.46 -17.26
N TRP A 44 -11.89 3.23 -15.98
CA TRP A 44 -11.01 4.12 -15.22
C TRP A 44 -9.57 4.07 -15.71
N ARG A 45 -8.90 5.23 -15.76
CA ARG A 45 -7.52 5.38 -16.23
C ARG A 45 -6.53 4.69 -15.28
N LYS A 46 -5.51 4.03 -15.83
CA LYS A 46 -4.43 3.43 -15.02
C LYS A 46 -3.76 4.49 -14.14
N ASN A 47 -3.63 4.21 -12.84
CA ASN A 47 -2.86 5.05 -11.93
C ASN A 47 -1.38 5.05 -12.31
N LYS A 48 -0.71 6.20 -12.14
CA LYS A 48 0.74 6.36 -12.38
C LYS A 48 1.60 5.70 -11.28
N LEU A 49 1.05 5.57 -10.08
CA LEU A 49 1.69 4.98 -8.90
C LEU A 49 1.14 3.57 -8.66
N ASN A 50 1.99 2.69 -8.12
CA ASN A 50 1.58 1.37 -7.68
C ASN A 50 0.69 1.47 -6.43
N LEU A 51 -0.27 0.55 -6.27
CA LEU A 51 -1.19 0.55 -5.13
C LEU A 51 -0.46 0.46 -3.79
N GLU A 52 0.63 -0.28 -3.72
CA GLU A 52 1.48 -0.40 -2.54
C GLU A 52 2.11 0.94 -2.16
N GLU A 53 2.62 1.68 -3.15
CA GLU A 53 3.22 3.00 -2.92
C GLU A 53 2.16 4.04 -2.56
N GLN A 54 0.97 3.98 -3.17
CA GLN A 54 -0.14 4.84 -2.79
C GLN A 54 -0.60 4.58 -1.35
N LEU A 55 -0.75 3.32 -0.95
CA LEU A 55 -1.10 2.96 0.41
C LEU A 55 -0.02 3.42 1.39
N LEU A 56 1.26 3.28 1.02
CA LEU A 56 2.37 3.73 1.82
C LEU A 56 2.31 5.24 2.08
N MET A 57 2.13 6.04 1.03
CA MET A 57 2.02 7.49 1.16
C MET A 57 0.86 7.89 2.07
N VAL A 58 -0.28 7.20 1.97
CA VAL A 58 -1.44 7.47 2.83
C VAL A 58 -1.14 7.14 4.29
N LEU A 59 -0.45 6.03 4.56
CA LEU A 59 -0.05 5.67 5.92
C LEU A 59 1.03 6.60 6.49
N GLU A 60 1.97 7.07 5.67
CA GLU A 60 2.94 8.09 6.04
C GLU A 60 2.21 9.41 6.38
N TYR A 61 1.26 9.84 5.54
CA TYR A 61 0.49 11.06 5.75
C TYR A 61 -0.39 11.02 7.01
N LEU A 62 -1.07 9.91 7.29
CA LEU A 62 -1.94 9.78 8.46
C LEU A 62 -1.20 9.73 9.79
N ARG A 63 0.13 9.60 9.74
CA ARG A 63 0.98 9.52 10.92
C ARG A 63 1.56 10.88 11.32
N GLU A 64 1.61 11.82 10.38
CA GLU A 64 2.02 13.21 10.59
C GLU A 64 0.84 14.08 11.01
#